data_AF-A0A078M4I8-F1
#
_entry.id   AF-A0A078M4I8-F1
#
_cell.length_a   1.000
_cell.length_b   1.000
_cell.length_c   1.000
_cell.angle_alpha   90.00
_cell.angle_beta   90.00
_cell.angle_gamma   90.00
#
_symmetry.space_group_name_H-M   'P 1'
#
loop_
_entity.id
_entity.type
_entity.pdbx_description
1 polymer ?
#
loop_
_entity_poly.entity_id
_entity_poly.type
_entity_poly.pdbx_seq_one_letter_code
_entity_poly.pdbx_strand_id
1 'polypeptide(L)'
;MSKSTFITVIISASVFTLIVTDFYPAIPWYVQFGPIILTIMIIFIGAYFEKKKGEPEESESVDERKESRKQWLFLMGAVWAAIIAMNVLVGEPKTNAFNIQELQFWILIVALPLLSQFNFKKRTDGV
;
A
#
# COMPACT_ATOMS: atom_id res chain seq x y z
N MET A 1 17.34 4.88 -8.63
CA MET A 1 16.01 4.75 -7.99
C MET A 1 16.08 5.48 -6.67
N SER A 2 15.16 6.41 -6.38
CA SER A 2 15.18 7.10 -5.09
C SER A 2 14.75 6.14 -3.96
N LYS A 3 15.13 6.44 -2.72
CA LYS A 3 14.72 5.66 -1.54
C LYS A 3 13.20 5.57 -1.44
N SER A 4 12.51 6.69 -1.67
CA SER A 4 11.05 6.77 -1.69
C SER A 4 10.46 5.80 -2.73
N THR A 5 10.95 5.84 -3.98
CA THR A 5 10.48 4.92 -5.03
C THR A 5 10.77 3.45 -4.68
N PHE A 6 11.93 3.13 -4.09
CA PHE A 6 12.24 1.77 -3.65
C PHE A 6 11.25 1.28 -2.58
N ILE A 7 11.00 2.09 -1.54
CA ILE A 7 10.05 1.77 -0.48
C ILE A 7 8.65 1.58 -1.04
N THR A 8 8.19 2.49 -1.93
CA THR A 8 6.89 2.36 -2.58
C THR A 8 6.78 1.05 -3.35
N VAL A 9 7.78 0.69 -4.15
CA VAL A 9 7.76 -0.54 -4.95
C VAL A 9 7.71 -1.79 -4.07
N ILE A 10 8.53 -1.91 -3.03
CA ILE A 10 8.52 -3.09 -2.16
C ILE A 10 7.21 -3.23 -1.37
N ILE A 11 6.63 -2.11 -0.91
CA ILE A 11 5.32 -2.11 -0.25
C ILE A 11 4.25 -2.54 -1.24
N SER A 12 4.20 -1.94 -2.44
CA SER A 12 3.21 -2.28 -3.45
C SER A 12 3.29 -3.75 -3.88
N ALA A 13 4.51 -4.27 -4.10
CA ALA A 13 4.70 -5.68 -4.45
C ALA A 13 4.29 -6.63 -3.32
N SER A 14 4.56 -6.26 -2.06
CA SER A 14 4.18 -7.07 -0.90
C SER A 14 2.66 -7.08 -0.68
N VAL A 15 2.00 -5.94 -0.81
CA VAL A 15 0.54 -5.83 -0.73
C VAL A 15 -0.11 -6.61 -1.87
N PHE A 16 0.42 -6.50 -3.09
CA PHE A 16 -0.05 -7.27 -4.24
C PHE A 16 0.06 -8.78 -3.98
N THR A 17 1.19 -9.23 -3.43
CA THR A 17 1.40 -10.65 -3.09
C THR A 17 0.39 -11.12 -2.04
N LEU A 18 0.17 -10.34 -0.99
CA LEU A 18 -0.80 -10.64 0.06
C LEU A 18 -2.22 -10.79 -0.50
N ILE A 19 -2.61 -9.92 -1.43
CA ILE A 19 -3.91 -9.96 -2.10
C ILE A 19 -4.03 -11.20 -2.97
N VAL A 20 -3.09 -11.42 -3.89
CA VAL A 20 -3.16 -12.53 -4.85
C VAL A 20 -3.15 -13.88 -4.15
N THR A 21 -2.29 -14.05 -3.15
CA THR A 21 -2.18 -15.32 -2.41
C THR A 21 -3.40 -15.63 -1.57
N ASP A 22 -4.22 -14.64 -1.21
CA ASP A 22 -5.47 -14.86 -0.47
C ASP A 22 -6.53 -15.64 -1.27
N PHE A 23 -6.45 -15.61 -2.61
CA PHE A 23 -7.31 -16.40 -3.50
C PHE A 23 -6.89 -17.86 -3.61
N TYR A 24 -5.78 -18.26 -2.99
CA TYR A 24 -5.26 -19.62 -3.03
C TYR A 24 -5.14 -20.16 -1.60
N PRO A 25 -6.19 -20.82 -1.07
CA PRO A 25 -6.24 -21.24 0.35
C PRO A 25 -5.13 -22.22 0.76
N ALA A 26 -4.58 -22.96 -0.21
CA ALA A 26 -3.48 -23.89 0.00
C ALA A 26 -2.13 -23.20 0.24
N ILE A 27 -2.02 -21.90 -0.05
CA ILE A 27 -0.79 -21.14 0.17
C ILE A 27 -0.57 -20.96 1.69
N PRO A 28 0.59 -21.38 2.22
CA PRO A 28 0.89 -21.18 3.63
C PRO A 28 0.96 -19.70 4.01
N TRP A 29 0.58 -19.39 5.26
CA TRP A 29 0.55 -18.02 5.77
C TRP A 29 1.89 -17.28 5.62
N TYR A 30 3.03 -17.97 5.74
CA TYR A 30 4.34 -17.34 5.62
C TYR A 30 4.68 -16.91 4.19
N VAL A 31 4.04 -17.48 3.17
CA VAL A 31 4.16 -17.01 1.78
C VAL A 31 3.24 -15.81 1.55
N GLN A 32 2.05 -15.82 2.15
CA GLN A 32 1.08 -14.73 2.07
C GLN A 32 1.54 -13.47 2.82
N PHE A 33 2.00 -13.60 4.06
CA PHE A 33 2.39 -12.48 4.93
C PHE A 33 3.91 -12.23 4.99
N GLY A 34 4.73 -13.18 4.55
CA GLY A 34 6.20 -13.05 4.59
C GLY A 34 6.74 -11.78 3.90
N PRO A 35 6.31 -11.47 2.65
CA PRO A 35 6.77 -10.29 1.95
C PRO A 35 6.47 -8.97 2.68
N ILE A 36 5.27 -8.85 3.28
CA ILE A 36 4.90 -7.62 3.99
C ILE A 36 5.65 -7.49 5.32
N ILE A 37 5.85 -8.60 6.04
CA ILE A 37 6.67 -8.62 7.27
C ILE A 37 8.11 -8.20 6.94
N LEU A 38 8.70 -8.76 5.88
CA LEU A 38 10.05 -8.43 5.45
C LEU A 38 10.18 -6.96 5.04
N THR A 39 9.20 -6.44 4.30
CA THR A 39 9.17 -5.02 3.92
C THR A 39 9.14 -4.11 5.14
N ILE A 40 8.31 -4.42 6.14
CA ILE A 40 8.27 -3.67 7.40
C ILE A 40 9.63 -3.70 8.09
N MET A 41 10.29 -4.87 8.16
CA MET A 41 11.63 -4.98 8.74
C MET A 41 12.66 -4.12 8.00
N ILE A 42 12.67 -4.13 6.67
CA ILE A 42 13.59 -3.31 5.85
C ILE A 42 13.39 -1.82 6.14
N ILE A 43 12.14 -1.36 6.23
CA ILE A 43 11.82 0.04 6.53
C ILE A 43 12.33 0.43 7.92
N PHE A 44 12.09 -0.39 8.94
CA PHE A 44 12.56 -0.12 10.31
C PHE A 44 14.09 -0.08 10.40
N ILE A 45 14.77 -1.04 9.75
CA ILE A 45 16.23 -1.07 9.71
C ILE A 45 16.77 0.19 9.02
N GLY A 46 16.19 0.56 7.88
CA GLY A 46 16.56 1.78 7.15
C GLY A 46 16.38 3.04 7.99
N ALA A 47 15.24 3.18 8.67
CA ALA A 47 14.96 4.31 9.56
C ALA A 47 15.94 4.39 10.75
N TYR A 48 16.31 3.24 11.33
CA TYR A 48 17.29 3.19 12.42
C TYR A 48 18.67 3.70 11.99
N PHE A 49 19.14 3.32 10.80
CA PHE A 49 20.43 3.79 10.28
C PHE A 49 20.43 5.27 9.90
N GLU A 50 19.30 5.77 9.39
CA GLU A 50 19.17 7.17 8.97
C GLU A 50 19.11 8.14 10.15
N LYS A 51 18.49 7.73 11.27
CA LYS A 51 18.50 8.51 12.53
C LYS A 51 19.91 8.84 13.03
N LYS A 52 20.93 8.06 12.64
CA LYS A 52 22.33 8.34 13.00
C LYS A 52 23.01 9.38 12.10
N LYS A 53 22.44 9.73 10.94
CA LYS A 53 23.11 10.58 9.94
C LYS A 53 22.70 12.06 9.98
N GLY A 54 21.66 12.43 10.71
CA GLY A 54 21.30 13.84 10.92
C GLY A 54 21.09 14.64 9.63
N GLU A 55 20.70 14.00 8.54
CA GLU A 55 20.43 14.67 7.27
C GLU A 55 19.11 15.45 7.38
N PRO A 56 19.08 16.74 6.95
CA PRO A 56 17.84 17.49 6.91
C PRO A 56 16.91 16.89 5.85
N GLU A 57 15.65 16.64 6.23
CA GLU A 57 14.60 16.22 5.29
C GLU A 57 14.43 17.29 4.22
N GLU A 58 14.80 17.00 2.98
CA GLU A 58 14.46 17.84 1.83
C GLU A 58 12.93 17.91 1.72
N SER A 59 12.39 19.12 1.81
CA SER A 59 10.96 19.33 1.69
C SER A 59 10.54 19.13 0.23
N GLU A 60 9.78 18.06 -0.05
CA GLU A 60 9.22 17.79 -1.39
C GLU A 60 8.51 19.04 -1.95
N SER A 61 8.86 19.38 -3.19
CA SER A 61 8.25 20.46 -3.96
C SER A 61 6.78 20.15 -4.28
N VAL A 62 6.00 21.19 -4.60
CA VAL A 62 4.56 21.05 -4.90
C VAL A 62 4.32 20.18 -6.14
N ASP A 63 5.21 20.24 -7.14
CA ASP A 63 5.11 19.44 -8.36
C ASP A 63 5.44 17.95 -8.11
N GLU A 64 6.45 17.65 -7.29
CA GLU A 64 6.78 16.26 -6.88
C GLU A 64 5.61 15.61 -6.13
N ARG A 65 4.92 16.36 -5.25
CA ARG A 65 3.72 15.84 -4.57
C ARG A 65 2.58 15.53 -5.53
N LYS A 66 2.40 16.35 -6.57
CA LYS A 66 1.34 16.16 -7.55
C LYS A 66 1.61 14.92 -8.41
N GLU A 67 2.86 14.70 -8.80
CA GLU A 67 3.29 13.51 -9.53
C GLU A 67 3.18 12.24 -8.68
N SER A 68 3.66 12.28 -7.44
CA SER A 68 3.52 11.22 -6.44
C SER A 68 2.04 10.81 -6.24
N ARG A 69 1.14 11.79 -6.14
CA ARG A 69 -0.31 11.53 -6.01
C ARG A 69 -0.89 10.83 -7.23
N LYS A 70 -0.49 11.22 -8.43
CA LYS A 70 -0.96 10.58 -9.68
C LYS A 70 -0.47 9.13 -9.77
N GLN A 71 0.79 8.88 -9.43
CA GLN A 71 1.35 7.52 -9.38
C GLN A 71 0.63 6.65 -8.33
N TRP A 72 0.35 7.20 -7.15
CA TRP A 72 -0.39 6.49 -6.10
C TRP A 72 -1.81 6.10 -6.54
N LEU A 73 -2.55 7.03 -7.15
CA LEU A 73 -3.89 6.75 -7.68
C LEU A 73 -3.87 5.67 -8.77
N PHE A 74 -2.89 5.72 -9.67
CA PHE A 74 -2.70 4.71 -10.71
C PHE A 74 -2.42 3.32 -10.12
N LEU A 75 -1.49 3.23 -9.17
CA LEU A 75 -1.17 2.00 -8.45
C LEU A 75 -2.39 1.45 -7.71
N MET A 76 -3.14 2.32 -7.04
CA MET A 76 -4.37 1.92 -6.34
C MET A 76 -5.42 1.37 -7.31
N GLY A 77 -5.61 2.03 -8.47
CA GLY A 77 -6.50 1.53 -9.52
C GLY A 77 -6.06 0.16 -10.06
N ALA A 78 -4.76 -0.04 -10.28
CA ALA A 78 -4.22 -1.32 -10.73
C ALA A 78 -4.45 -2.44 -9.70
N VAL A 79 -4.28 -2.15 -8.40
CA VAL A 79 -4.55 -3.11 -7.31
C VAL A 79 -6.04 -3.49 -7.27
N TRP A 80 -6.95 -2.52 -7.38
CA TRP A 80 -8.38 -2.81 -7.43
C TRP A 80 -8.78 -3.64 -8.65
N ALA A 81 -8.24 -3.30 -9.82
CA ALA A 81 -8.46 -4.07 -11.05
C ALA A 81 -7.98 -5.51 -10.89
N ALA A 82 -6.84 -5.73 -10.23
CA ALA A 82 -6.35 -7.07 -9.94
C ALA A 82 -7.28 -7.84 -8.98
N ILE A 83 -7.77 -7.22 -7.90
CA ILE A 83 -8.72 -7.87 -6.98
C ILE A 83 -10.00 -8.28 -7.71
N ILE A 84 -10.58 -7.38 -8.52
CA ILE A 84 -11.79 -7.67 -9.29
C ILE A 84 -11.53 -8.80 -10.29
N ALA A 85 -10.41 -8.76 -11.01
CA ALA A 85 -10.05 -9.82 -11.95
C ALA A 85 -9.87 -11.18 -11.24
N MET A 86 -9.23 -11.21 -10.07
CA MET A 86 -9.07 -12.43 -9.29
C MET A 86 -10.41 -13.00 -8.81
N ASN A 87 -11.35 -12.16 -8.36
CA ASN A 87 -12.69 -12.62 -7.99
C ASN A 87 -13.45 -13.26 -9.17
N VAL A 88 -13.30 -12.70 -10.37
CA VAL A 88 -14.00 -13.20 -11.57
C VAL A 88 -13.32 -14.43 -12.15
N LEU A 89 -11.98 -14.49 -12.16
CA LEU A 89 -11.21 -15.54 -12.83
C LEU A 89 -10.87 -16.72 -11.92
N VAL A 90 -10.63 -16.47 -10.63
CA VAL A 90 -10.21 -17.49 -9.65
C VAL A 90 -11.36 -17.87 -8.72
N GLY A 91 -12.17 -16.90 -8.31
CA GLY A 91 -13.32 -17.11 -7.44
C GLY A 91 -13.14 -16.44 -6.08
N GLU A 92 -13.67 -17.06 -5.03
CA GLU A 92 -13.76 -16.44 -3.71
C GLU A 92 -12.39 -16.43 -2.98
N PRO A 93 -11.95 -15.26 -2.47
CA PRO A 93 -10.78 -15.19 -1.62
C PRO A 93 -11.07 -15.76 -0.23
N LYS A 94 -10.00 -16.18 0.45
CA LYS A 94 -10.10 -16.70 1.82
C LYS A 94 -10.59 -15.65 2.81
N THR A 95 -10.29 -14.36 2.58
CA THR A 95 -10.75 -13.26 3.41
C THR A 95 -11.86 -12.46 2.73
N ASN A 96 -12.90 -12.16 3.50
CA ASN A 96 -14.04 -11.35 3.05
C ASN A 96 -13.64 -9.92 2.64
N ALA A 97 -12.48 -9.43 3.09
CA ALA A 97 -11.94 -8.12 2.73
C ALA A 97 -11.69 -7.96 1.22
N PHE A 98 -11.39 -9.05 0.51
CA PHE A 98 -11.14 -9.02 -0.93
C PHE A 98 -12.29 -9.61 -1.76
N ASN A 99 -13.37 -10.06 -1.13
CA ASN A 99 -14.52 -10.66 -1.82
C ASN A 99 -15.46 -9.56 -2.32
N ILE A 100 -15.65 -9.45 -3.64
CA ILE A 100 -16.48 -8.40 -4.26
C ILE A 100 -17.97 -8.51 -3.89
N GLN A 101 -18.42 -9.68 -3.43
CA GLN A 101 -19.80 -9.92 -3.01
C GLN A 101 -20.05 -9.46 -1.58
N GLU A 102 -19.00 -9.27 -0.78
CA GLU A 102 -19.09 -8.91 0.63
C GLU A 102 -19.09 -7.40 0.83
N LEU A 103 -19.89 -6.91 1.80
CA LEU A 103 -19.96 -5.48 2.13
C LEU A 103 -18.60 -4.90 2.56
N GLN A 104 -17.78 -5.74 3.19
CA GLN A 104 -16.46 -5.36 3.73
C GLN A 104 -15.52 -4.86 2.62
N PHE A 105 -15.58 -5.47 1.44
CA PHE A 105 -14.82 -5.04 0.27
C PHE A 105 -15.21 -3.63 -0.18
N TRP A 106 -16.51 -3.35 -0.28
CA TRP A 106 -17.01 -2.04 -0.69
C TRP A 106 -16.67 -0.95 0.33
N ILE A 107 -16.70 -1.27 1.62
CA ILE A 107 -16.24 -0.37 2.68
C ILE A 107 -14.75 -0.08 2.49
N LEU A 108 -13.91 -1.07 2.22
CA LEU A 108 -12.48 -0.87 2.00
C LEU A 108 -12.19 -0.01 0.76
N ILE A 109 -12.92 -0.22 -0.34
CA ILE A 109 -12.83 0.61 -1.56
C ILE A 109 -13.06 2.08 -1.27
N VAL A 110 -14.04 2.42 -0.43
CA VAL A 110 -14.40 3.81 -0.13
C VAL A 110 -13.49 4.38 0.96
N ALA A 111 -13.16 3.59 1.99
CA ALA A 111 -12.37 4.03 3.13
C ALA A 111 -10.91 4.34 2.77
N LEU A 112 -10.26 3.52 1.93
CA LEU A 112 -8.85 3.69 1.57
C LEU A 112 -8.54 5.06 0.91
N PRO A 113 -9.30 5.51 -0.11
CA PRO A 113 -9.18 6.85 -0.67
C PRO A 113 -9.42 7.95 0.37
N LEU A 114 -10.39 7.77 1.28
CA LEU A 114 -10.71 8.78 2.30
C LEU A 114 -9.59 8.92 3.34
N LEU A 115 -8.96 7.82 3.76
CA LEU A 115 -7.81 7.84 4.67
C LEU A 115 -6.63 8.65 4.09
N SER A 116 -6.44 8.62 2.76
CA SER A 116 -5.43 9.45 2.10
C SER A 116 -5.71 10.96 2.21
N GLN A 117 -6.98 11.35 2.36
CA GLN A 117 -7.40 12.75 2.51
C GLN A 117 -7.32 13.23 3.97
N PHE A 118 -7.48 12.35 4.96
CA PHE A 118 -7.43 12.74 6.38
C PHE A 118 -6.04 13.19 6.84
N ASN A 119 -4.95 12.71 6.22
CA ASN A 119 -3.60 13.19 6.52
C ASN A 119 -3.26 14.60 5.96
N PHE A 120 -4.15 15.22 5.19
CA PHE A 120 -3.91 16.56 4.63
C PHE A 120 -4.26 17.72 5.57
N LYS A 121 -4.95 17.47 6.70
CA LYS A 121 -5.48 18.54 7.58
C LYS A 121 -4.65 18.78 8.86
N LYS A 122 -3.32 18.65 8.80
CA LYS A 122 -2.39 19.02 9.89
C LYS A 122 -1.40 20.13 9.52
N ARG A 123 -1.76 20.99 8.55
CA ARG A 123 -0.95 22.18 8.16
C ARG A 123 -1.81 23.43 7.91
N THR A 124 -2.87 23.64 8.70
CA THR A 124 -3.62 24.92 8.68
C THR A 124 -3.76 25.59 10.04
N ASP A 125 -3.11 25.10 11.08
CA ASP A 125 -3.06 25.82 12.36
C ASP A 125 -1.65 26.37 12.53
N GLY A 126 -1.35 27.34 11.67
CA GLY A 126 -0.42 28.40 12.01
C GLY A 126 -1.18 29.44 12.81
N VAL A 127 -1.31 29.19 14.11
CA VAL A 127 -1.42 30.19 15.19
C VAL A 127 -0.58 29.69 16.34
#